data_AF-A0A635R8H6-F1
#
_entry.id   AF-A0A635R8H6-F1
#
_cell.length_a   1.000
_cell.length_b   1.000
_cell.length_c   1.000
_cell.angle_alpha   90.00
_cell.angle_beta   90.00
_cell.angle_gamma   90.00
#
_symmetry.space_group_name_H-M   'P 1'
#
loop_
_entity.id
_entity.type
_entity.pdbx_description
1 polymer ?
#
loop_
_entity_poly.entity_id
_entity_poly.type
_entity_poly.pdbx_seq_one_letter_code
_entity_poly.pdbx_strand_id
1 'polypeptide(L)'
;MNEQPQYDFYSLLEQKRFPNEVAIRSRLGFHVIYMLMPIITEYPAFKEWFDSMESEDVSSVLMHEDVPVIRTNYHITRNEVCATTSKFVQSFMVEISHAVINQQITVMEAFSVLLDAICSFQYQATNKLSNVH
;
A
#
# COMPACT_ATOMS: atom_id res chain seq x y z
N MET A 1 -7.28 -4.26 30.64
CA MET A 1 -8.07 -5.22 29.86
C MET A 1 -7.57 -5.11 28.43
N ASN A 2 -7.00 -6.17 27.85
CA ASN A 2 -6.61 -6.15 26.44
C ASN A 2 -7.85 -6.44 25.62
N GLU A 3 -8.53 -5.39 25.16
CA GLU A 3 -9.57 -5.57 24.15
C GLU A 3 -8.91 -6.17 22.91
N GLN A 4 -9.40 -7.34 22.50
CA GLN A 4 -8.99 -7.89 21.22
C GLN A 4 -9.57 -6.98 20.14
N PRO A 5 -8.75 -6.46 19.23
CA PRO A 5 -9.22 -5.61 18.14
C PRO A 5 -10.33 -6.31 17.33
N GLN A 6 -11.43 -5.60 17.13
CA GLN A 6 -12.70 -6.16 16.63
C GLN A 6 -12.80 -6.15 15.10
N TYR A 7 -11.96 -5.36 14.42
CA TYR A 7 -12.09 -5.09 12.99
C TYR A 7 -10.81 -5.42 12.21
N ASP A 8 -10.97 -5.81 10.94
CA ASP A 8 -9.88 -5.92 9.98
C ASP A 8 -9.62 -4.56 9.32
N PHE A 9 -8.34 -4.18 9.24
CA PHE A 9 -7.92 -2.86 8.74
C PHE A 9 -8.36 -2.63 7.28
N TYR A 10 -8.10 -3.57 6.37
CA TYR A 10 -8.43 -3.40 4.95
C TYR A 10 -9.94 -3.31 4.73
N SER A 11 -10.70 -4.13 5.46
CA SER A 11 -12.16 -4.11 5.42
C SER A 11 -12.75 -2.76 5.82
N LEU A 12 -12.14 -2.05 6.78
CA LEU A 12 -12.56 -0.69 7.15
C LEU A 12 -12.26 0.31 6.03
N LEU A 13 -11.07 0.24 5.43
CA LEU A 13 -10.67 1.13 4.33
C LEU A 13 -11.57 0.97 3.10
N GLU A 14 -11.97 -0.27 2.76
CA GLU A 14 -12.93 -0.54 1.68
C GLU A 14 -14.30 0.09 1.93
N GLN A 15 -14.65 0.26 3.20
CA GLN A 15 -15.89 0.89 3.65
C GLN A 15 -15.74 2.40 3.88
N LYS A 16 -14.62 3.00 3.45
CA LYS A 16 -14.30 4.42 3.65
C LYS A 16 -14.24 4.83 5.11
N ARG A 17 -13.78 3.93 5.98
CA ARG A 17 -13.64 4.17 7.42
C ARG A 17 -12.18 4.00 7.82
N PHE A 18 -11.64 4.99 8.50
CA PHE A 18 -10.26 4.98 8.96
C PHE A 18 -10.21 4.78 10.49
N PRO A 19 -9.66 3.67 10.98
CA PRO A 19 -9.60 3.41 12.43
C PRO A 19 -8.62 4.36 13.13
N ASN A 20 -8.98 4.85 14.32
CA ASN A 20 -8.09 5.65 15.16
C ASN A 20 -6.89 4.83 15.67
N GLU A 21 -7.06 3.53 15.86
CA GLU A 21 -6.02 2.63 16.33
C GLU A 21 -5.82 1.43 15.40
N VAL A 22 -4.57 1.18 15.01
CA VAL A 22 -4.18 0.02 14.20
C VAL A 22 -3.17 -0.83 14.95
N ALA A 23 -3.60 -2.03 15.36
CA ALA A 23 -2.72 -3.06 15.87
C ALA A 23 -1.97 -3.75 14.71
N ILE A 24 -0.65 -3.58 14.68
CA ILE A 24 0.23 -4.21 13.68
C ILE A 24 0.73 -5.54 14.24
N ARG A 25 0.49 -6.64 13.51
CA ARG A 25 0.89 -7.99 13.94
C ARG A 25 1.76 -8.74 12.94
N SER A 26 2.16 -8.11 11.84
CA SER A 26 3.03 -8.71 10.84
C SER A 26 4.06 -7.71 10.31
N ARG A 27 5.15 -8.23 9.73
CA ARG A 27 6.17 -7.41 9.07
C ARG A 27 5.58 -6.68 7.86
N LEU A 28 4.66 -7.30 7.13
CA LEU A 28 3.94 -6.63 6.04
C LEU A 28 3.13 -5.45 6.57
N GLY A 29 2.37 -5.65 7.66
CA GLY A 29 1.60 -4.58 8.30
C GLY A 29 2.47 -3.41 8.75
N PHE A 30 3.68 -3.70 9.23
CA PHE A 30 4.65 -2.66 9.55
C PHE A 30 5.00 -1.81 8.33
N HIS A 31 5.31 -2.42 7.18
CA HIS A 31 5.60 -1.67 5.96
C HIS A 31 4.38 -0.92 5.43
N VAL A 32 3.18 -1.50 5.52
CA VAL A 32 1.96 -0.79 5.13
C VAL A 32 1.82 0.50 5.94
N ILE A 33 1.84 0.42 7.27
CA ILE A 33 1.59 1.58 8.12
C ILE A 33 2.73 2.60 8.09
N TYR A 34 3.99 2.16 8.11
CA TYR A 34 5.12 3.08 8.27
C TYR A 34 5.82 3.47 6.96
N MET A 35 5.61 2.73 5.88
CA MET A 35 6.23 3.03 4.57
C MET A 35 5.18 3.47 3.54
N LEU A 36 4.08 2.73 3.40
CA LEU A 36 3.10 2.99 2.35
C LEU A 36 2.10 4.08 2.74
N MET A 37 1.50 4.01 3.93
CA MET A 37 0.45 4.97 4.35
C MET A 37 0.91 6.43 4.24
N PRO A 38 2.12 6.83 4.70
CA PRO A 38 2.58 8.21 4.54
C PRO A 38 2.67 8.66 3.08
N ILE A 39 2.95 7.74 2.16
CA ILE A 39 2.97 8.04 0.72
C ILE A 39 1.53 8.21 0.23
N ILE A 40 0.63 7.30 0.59
CA ILE A 40 -0.77 7.32 0.16
C ILE A 40 -1.50 8.57 0.65
N THR A 41 -1.31 8.96 1.92
CA THR A 41 -2.01 10.12 2.51
C THR A 41 -1.60 11.46 1.88
N GLU A 42 -0.38 11.54 1.37
CA GLU A 42 0.17 12.75 0.76
C GLU A 42 0.11 12.75 -0.77
N TYR A 43 -0.03 11.58 -1.41
CA TYR A 43 0.01 11.48 -2.86
C TYR A 43 -1.28 12.03 -3.49
N PRO A 44 -1.23 13.00 -4.43
CA PRO A 44 -2.41 13.69 -4.93
C PRO A 44 -3.54 12.79 -5.44
N ALA A 45 -3.21 11.67 -6.10
CA ALA A 45 -4.21 10.76 -6.65
C ALA A 45 -4.93 9.91 -5.58
N PHE A 46 -4.27 9.64 -4.46
CA PHE A 46 -4.87 8.93 -3.32
C PHE A 46 -5.48 9.89 -2.29
N LYS A 47 -5.06 11.15 -2.30
CA LYS A 47 -5.49 12.15 -1.34
C LYS A 47 -7.00 12.32 -1.31
N GLU A 48 -7.66 12.41 -2.47
CA GLU A 48 -9.12 12.52 -2.52
C GLU A 48 -9.80 11.26 -1.96
N TRP A 49 -9.27 10.07 -2.28
CA TRP A 49 -9.79 8.82 -1.74
C TRP A 49 -9.63 8.74 -0.21
N PHE A 50 -8.51 9.21 0.32
CA PHE A 50 -8.22 9.23 1.75
C PHE A 50 -9.02 10.30 2.49
N ASP A 51 -9.07 11.53 1.98
CA ASP A 51 -9.81 12.65 2.55
C ASP A 51 -11.33 12.39 2.57
N SER A 52 -11.83 11.47 1.71
CA SER A 52 -13.22 11.01 1.72
C SER A 52 -13.56 10.02 2.86
N MET A 53 -12.57 9.55 3.63
CA MET A 53 -12.80 8.59 4.70
C MET A 53 -13.26 9.25 5.98
N GLU A 54 -14.17 8.58 6.69
CA GLU A 54 -14.59 8.99 8.03
C GLU A 54 -13.67 8.33 9.07
N SER A 55 -13.18 9.11 10.03
CA SER A 55 -12.47 8.54 11.18
C SER A 55 -13.45 7.78 12.07
N GLU A 56 -13.07 6.55 12.45
CA GLU A 56 -13.88 5.69 13.28
C GLU A 56 -13.12 5.35 14.56
N ASP A 57 -13.78 5.54 15.70
CA ASP A 57 -13.21 5.30 17.04
C ASP A 57 -13.24 3.80 17.39
N VAL A 58 -12.49 3.03 16.60
CA VAL A 58 -12.37 1.58 16.71
C VAL A 58 -10.91 1.15 16.62
N SER A 59 -10.61 0.04 17.30
CA SER A 59 -9.34 -0.66 17.16
C SER A 59 -9.43 -1.71 16.07
N SER A 60 -8.51 -1.65 15.11
CA SER A 60 -8.39 -2.59 14.00
C SER A 60 -7.12 -3.41 14.07
N VAL A 61 -7.08 -4.56 13.40
CA VAL A 61 -5.84 -5.31 13.15
C VAL A 61 -5.50 -5.28 11.69
N LEU A 62 -4.23 -5.06 11.41
CA LEU A 62 -3.65 -5.42 10.13
C LEU A 62 -3.00 -6.80 10.27
N MET A 63 -3.78 -7.84 9.98
CA MET A 63 -3.33 -9.24 9.96
C MET A 63 -3.04 -9.65 8.51
N HIS A 64 -1.81 -10.10 8.24
CA HIS A 64 -1.56 -10.97 7.09
C HIS A 64 -0.39 -11.91 7.38
N GLU A 65 -0.50 -13.11 6.82
CA GLU A 65 0.58 -14.11 6.79
C GLU A 65 1.83 -13.52 6.14
N ASP A 66 3.00 -14.00 6.52
CA ASP A 66 4.29 -13.34 6.25
C ASP A 66 4.63 -13.14 4.77
N VAL A 67 3.97 -13.82 3.84
CA VAL A 67 4.03 -13.51 2.41
C VAL A 67 2.78 -14.04 1.74
N PRO A 68 1.70 -13.27 1.56
CA PRO A 68 0.82 -13.58 0.46
C PRO A 68 1.61 -13.16 -0.78
N VAL A 69 2.07 -14.12 -1.58
CA VAL A 69 2.27 -13.84 -2.99
C VAL A 69 0.88 -13.49 -3.49
N ILE A 70 0.47 -12.23 -3.33
CA ILE A 70 -0.76 -11.75 -3.94
C ILE A 70 -0.47 -11.89 -5.41
N ARG A 71 -1.11 -12.88 -6.04
CA ARG A 71 -1.14 -12.99 -7.49
C ARG A 71 -2.05 -11.89 -7.96
N THR A 72 -1.48 -10.70 -7.98
CA THR A 72 -2.04 -9.54 -8.61
C THR A 72 -2.10 -9.87 -10.10
N ASN A 73 -3.18 -9.51 -10.80
CA ASN A 73 -3.16 -9.55 -12.27
C ASN A 73 -2.18 -8.51 -12.85
N TYR A 74 -1.58 -7.70 -11.97
CA TYR A 74 -0.61 -6.67 -12.26
C TYR A 74 0.79 -7.13 -11.82
N HIS A 75 1.63 -7.53 -12.76
CA HIS A 75 3.04 -7.82 -12.48
C HIS A 75 3.88 -6.75 -13.16
N ILE A 76 4.59 -5.94 -12.37
CA ILE A 76 5.62 -5.06 -12.93
C ILE A 76 6.74 -5.97 -13.44
N THR A 77 6.95 -5.98 -14.75
CA THR A 77 7.99 -6.78 -15.39
C THR A 77 9.37 -6.23 -15.02
N ARG A 78 10.38 -7.10 -15.04
CA ARG A 78 11.78 -6.72 -14.80
C ARG A 78 12.26 -5.60 -15.74
N ASN A 79 11.69 -5.49 -16.93
CA ASN A 79 11.99 -4.43 -17.88
C ASN A 79 11.40 -3.08 -17.47
N GLU A 80 10.17 -3.06 -16.94
CA GLU A 80 9.53 -1.85 -16.40
C GLU A 80 10.26 -1.33 -15.16
N VAL A 81 10.74 -2.23 -14.32
CA VAL A 81 11.66 -1.88 -13.21
C VAL A 81 12.99 -1.33 -13.75
N CYS A 82 13.59 -1.92 -14.78
CA CYS A 82 14.84 -1.42 -15.34
C CYS A 82 14.72 -0.03 -15.99
N ALA A 83 13.57 0.27 -16.60
CA ALA A 83 13.27 1.53 -17.29
C ALA A 83 12.49 2.54 -16.43
N THR A 84 12.48 2.38 -15.10
CA THR A 84 11.71 3.23 -14.20
C THR A 84 12.09 4.70 -14.36
N THR A 85 11.10 5.50 -14.74
CA THR A 85 11.17 6.97 -14.78
C THR A 85 10.19 7.54 -13.77
N SER A 86 10.39 8.79 -13.34
CA SER A 86 9.41 9.50 -12.50
C SER A 86 8.01 9.51 -13.12
N LYS A 87 7.92 9.63 -14.45
CA LYS A 87 6.67 9.55 -15.20
C LYS A 87 5.98 8.20 -15.08
N PHE A 88 6.74 7.10 -15.17
CA PHE A 88 6.18 5.75 -14.99
C PHE A 88 5.61 5.56 -13.59
N VAL A 89 6.37 5.95 -12.56
CA VAL A 89 5.91 5.88 -11.16
C VAL A 89 4.62 6.69 -10.95
N GLN A 90 4.56 7.90 -11.52
CA GLN A 90 3.35 8.73 -11.43
C GLN A 90 2.15 8.07 -12.10
N SER A 91 2.30 7.59 -13.33
CA SER A 91 1.22 6.91 -14.05
C SER A 91 0.73 5.67 -13.32
N PHE A 92 1.65 4.87 -12.78
CA PHE A 92 1.33 3.69 -11.99
C PHE A 92 0.55 4.02 -10.71
N MET A 93 0.99 5.02 -9.93
CA MET A 93 0.28 5.46 -8.73
C MET A 93 -1.14 5.95 -9.05
N VAL A 94 -1.31 6.70 -10.13
CA VAL A 94 -2.63 7.17 -10.59
C VAL A 94 -3.52 5.98 -10.98
N GLU A 95 -3.01 5.02 -11.74
CA GLU A 95 -3.78 3.85 -12.18
C GLU A 95 -4.26 3.00 -11.01
N ILE A 96 -3.39 2.73 -10.03
CA ILE A 96 -3.78 2.00 -8.82
C ILE A 96 -4.79 2.80 -8.00
N SER A 97 -4.63 4.12 -7.88
CA SER A 97 -5.60 4.96 -7.16
C SER A 97 -7.00 4.90 -7.79
N HIS A 98 -7.08 4.93 -9.13
CA HIS A 98 -8.35 4.79 -9.84
C HIS A 98 -8.94 3.39 -9.65
N ALA A 99 -8.11 2.34 -9.66
CA ALA A 99 -8.58 0.98 -9.42
C ALA A 99 -9.16 0.82 -8.01
N VAL A 100 -8.56 1.44 -6.99
CA VAL A 100 -9.06 1.47 -5.61
C VAL A 100 -10.35 2.28 -5.51
N ILE A 101 -10.40 3.50 -6.06
CA ILE A 101 -11.57 4.38 -6.00
C ILE A 101 -12.79 3.72 -6.66
N ASN A 102 -12.58 3.09 -7.81
CA ASN A 102 -13.63 2.41 -8.56
C ASN A 102 -13.89 0.97 -8.08
N GLN A 103 -13.26 0.54 -6.97
CA GLN A 103 -13.41 -0.79 -6.37
C GLN A 103 -13.15 -1.93 -7.38
N GLN A 104 -12.23 -1.71 -8.32
CA GLN A 104 -11.84 -2.71 -9.33
C GLN A 104 -10.87 -3.75 -8.75
N ILE A 105 -10.15 -3.39 -7.70
CA ILE A 105 -9.26 -4.24 -6.90
C ILE A 105 -9.49 -3.99 -5.42
N THR A 106 -9.14 -4.95 -4.58
CA THR A 106 -9.19 -4.79 -3.11
C THR A 106 -8.13 -3.80 -2.64
N VAL A 107 -8.37 -3.12 -1.52
CA VAL A 107 -7.35 -2.21 -0.92
C VAL A 107 -6.08 -2.98 -0.56
N MET A 108 -6.27 -4.20 -0.07
CA MET A 108 -5.20 -5.15 0.23
C MET A 108 -4.32 -5.45 -0.99
N GLU A 109 -4.94 -5.76 -2.14
CA GLU A 109 -4.24 -6.04 -3.40
C GLU A 109 -3.48 -4.80 -3.87
N ALA A 110 -4.14 -3.64 -3.90
CA ALA A 110 -3.52 -2.37 -4.26
C ALA A 110 -2.29 -2.05 -3.40
N PHE A 111 -2.41 -2.19 -2.08
CA PHE A 111 -1.32 -1.86 -1.17
C PHE A 111 -0.13 -2.81 -1.32
N SER A 112 -0.39 -4.08 -1.61
CA SER A 112 0.66 -5.06 -1.84
C SER A 112 1.40 -4.81 -3.14
N VAL A 113 0.68 -4.48 -4.22
CA VAL A 113 1.26 -4.05 -5.51
C VAL A 113 2.15 -2.82 -5.32
N LEU A 114 1.68 -1.82 -4.58
CA LEU A 114 2.43 -0.60 -4.32
C LEU A 114 3.68 -0.85 -3.49
N LEU A 115 3.58 -1.68 -2.45
CA LEU A 115 4.74 -2.05 -1.62
C LEU A 115 5.79 -2.82 -2.41
N ASP A 116 5.38 -3.77 -3.28
CA ASP A 116 6.30 -4.51 -4.13
C ASP A 116 7.02 -3.57 -5.12
N ALA A 117 6.29 -2.62 -5.70
CA ALA A 117 6.87 -1.59 -6.56
C ALA A 117 7.89 -0.72 -5.82
N ILE A 118 7.55 -0.22 -4.62
CA ILE A 118 8.45 0.59 -3.78
C ILE A 118 9.72 -0.19 -3.44
N CYS A 119 9.58 -1.44 -2.98
CA CYS A 119 10.71 -2.30 -2.65
C CYS A 119 11.60 -2.56 -3.88
N SER A 120 10.98 -2.82 -5.04
CA SER A 120 11.67 -3.06 -6.30
C SER A 120 12.47 -1.83 -6.77
N PHE A 121 11.87 -0.64 -6.69
CA PHE A 121 12.54 0.61 -7.03
C PHE A 121 13.69 0.92 -6.06
N GLN A 122 13.51 0.69 -4.75
CA GLN A 122 14.56 0.86 -3.74
C GLN A 122 15.73 -0.10 -3.99
N TYR A 123 15.47 -1.36 -4.29
CA TYR A 123 16.50 -2.34 -4.60
C TYR A 123 17.30 -1.94 -5.85
N GLN A 124 16.63 -1.49 -6.91
CA GLN A 124 17.29 -1.01 -8.12
C GLN A 124 18.14 0.24 -7.86
N ALA A 125 17.62 1.22 -7.12
CA ALA A 125 18.35 2.44 -6.78
C ALA A 125 19.60 2.12 -5.95
N THR A 126 19.46 1.23 -4.97
CA THR A 126 20.58 0.79 -4.11
C THR A 126 21.66 0.09 -4.93
N ASN A 127 21.29 -0.87 -5.80
CA ASN A 127 22.26 -1.55 -6.66
C ASN A 127 22.92 -0.63 -7.68
N LYS A 128 22.20 0.36 -8.22
CA LYS A 128 22.79 1.37 -9.10
C LYS A 128 23.84 2.19 -8.35
N LEU A 129 23.59 2.56 -7.09
CA LEU A 129 24.55 3.27 -6.23
C LEU A 129 25.75 2.40 -5.86
N SER A 130 25.54 1.13 -5.54
CA SER A 130 26.61 0.16 -5.24
C SER A 130 27.55 -0.10 -6.42
N ASN A 131 27.05 0.05 -7.65
CA ASN A 131 27.83 -0.10 -8.88
C ASN A 131 28.50 1.21 -9.36
N VAL A 132 28.42 2.30 -8.59
CA VAL A 132 29.19 3.54 -8.86
C VAL A 132 30.54 3.50 -8.12
N HIS A 133 31.15 2.33 -7.95
CA HIS A 133 32.50 2.17 -7.40
C HIS A 133 33.39 1.45 -8.42
#